data_AF-A0AAU0P2J1-F1
#
_entry.id   AF-A0AAU0P2J1-F1
#
_cell.length_a   1.000
_cell.length_b   1.000
_cell.length_c   1.000
_cell.angle_alpha   90.00
_cell.angle_beta   90.00
_cell.angle_gamma   90.00
#
_symmetry.space_group_name_H-M   'P 1'
#
loop_
_entity.id
_entity.type
_entity.pdbx_description
1 polymer ?
#
loop_
_entity_poly.entity_id
_entity_poly.type
_entity_poly.pdbx_seq_one_letter_code
_entity_poly.pdbx_strand_id
1 'polypeptide(L)'
;MIKRVLVKFSGEALAGTEGYGIDTKILDYIAEEIKTLVEYGVEVAIVIGGGNIIRGVTAAADGVIKRTSADYMGMLGTVINGVAMQEALEYKGLSARLQTAIKMEEIAEPFIVRKAMRHFEKGRVVIFGAGTGNPYFTTDTGATLRATEIGADLLIKATKVNGVYDKDPMKFADAVKLENLTYDRALEDHIKVMDDTAIALAKDNKLPIAVTNMNEKGNLLRIVQGDYSKCSIVK
;
A
#
# COMPACT_ATOMS: atom_id res chain seq x y z
N MET A 1 -0.93 -21.78 0.93
CA MET A 1 0.31 -21.01 0.69
C MET A 1 -0.10 -19.71 0.04
N ILE A 2 0.37 -18.57 0.55
CA ILE A 2 0.06 -17.27 -0.06
C ILE A 2 0.77 -17.21 -1.42
N LYS A 3 0.00 -17.09 -2.50
CA LYS A 3 0.51 -17.01 -3.86
C LYS A 3 0.69 -15.56 -4.28
N ARG A 4 -0.26 -14.70 -3.96
CA ARG A 4 -0.29 -13.30 -4.39
C ARG A 4 -0.58 -12.37 -3.24
N VAL A 5 0.19 -11.28 -3.16
CA VAL A 5 -0.02 -10.22 -2.17
C VAL A 5 -0.09 -8.86 -2.83
N LEU A 6 -0.82 -7.95 -2.19
CA LEU A 6 -0.66 -6.52 -2.44
C LEU A 6 -0.03 -5.88 -1.22
N VAL A 7 1.12 -5.22 -1.40
CA VAL A 7 1.78 -4.45 -0.35
C VAL A 7 1.45 -2.98 -0.54
N LYS A 8 0.83 -2.38 0.47
CA LYS A 8 0.49 -0.96 0.49
C LYS A 8 1.45 -0.21 1.38
N PHE A 9 2.09 0.81 0.83
CA PHE A 9 2.92 1.77 1.56
C PHE A 9 2.21 3.14 1.62
N SER A 10 2.40 3.88 2.71
CA SER A 10 2.05 5.31 2.70
C SER A 10 3.07 6.08 1.86
N GLY A 11 2.73 7.29 1.40
CA GLY A 11 3.73 8.10 0.68
C GLY A 11 4.85 8.55 1.61
N GLU A 12 4.49 8.91 2.83
CA GLU A 12 5.39 9.33 3.92
C GLU A 12 6.39 8.25 4.34
N ALA A 13 6.11 6.99 4.01
CA ALA A 13 7.06 5.91 4.14
C ALA A 13 8.34 6.22 3.34
N LEU A 14 8.18 6.74 2.12
CA LEU A 14 9.30 7.03 1.21
C LEU A 14 10.08 8.29 1.59
N ALA A 15 9.54 9.18 2.42
CA ALA A 15 10.17 10.46 2.73
C ALA A 15 11.27 10.39 3.80
N GLY A 16 11.47 9.24 4.46
CA GLY A 16 12.46 9.09 5.52
C GLY A 16 12.28 10.10 6.66
N THR A 17 13.39 10.69 7.11
CA THR A 17 13.43 11.69 8.19
C THR A 17 13.06 13.10 7.75
N GLU A 18 13.24 13.42 6.47
CA GLU A 18 12.97 14.76 5.92
C GLU A 18 11.47 15.07 5.85
N GLY A 19 10.62 14.03 5.83
CA GLY A 19 9.16 14.18 5.87
C GLY A 19 8.53 14.68 4.55
N TYR A 20 9.35 14.99 3.55
CA TYR A 20 8.94 15.36 2.19
C TYR A 20 9.86 14.71 1.15
N GLY A 21 9.34 14.46 -0.06
CA GLY A 21 10.14 13.92 -1.17
C GLY A 21 10.36 12.41 -1.08
N ILE A 22 11.47 11.92 -1.64
CA ILE A 22 11.82 10.50 -1.74
C ILE A 22 13.25 10.29 -1.24
N ASP A 23 13.39 9.49 -0.18
CA ASP A 23 14.66 9.00 0.34
C ASP A 23 15.06 7.72 -0.39
N THR A 24 16.16 7.79 -1.13
CA THR A 24 16.66 6.68 -1.94
C THR A 24 17.10 5.48 -1.10
N LYS A 25 17.50 5.67 0.16
CA LYS A 25 17.87 4.56 1.05
C LYS A 25 16.65 3.76 1.49
N ILE A 26 15.53 4.44 1.78
CA ILE A 26 14.27 3.76 2.08
C ILE A 26 13.77 3.02 0.83
N LEU A 27 13.88 3.65 -0.34
CA LEU A 27 13.45 3.06 -1.60
C LEU A 27 14.25 1.78 -1.93
N ASP A 28 15.58 1.81 -1.74
CA ASP A 28 16.46 0.65 -1.89
C ASP A 28 16.10 -0.48 -0.91
N TYR A 29 15.84 -0.13 0.35
CA TYR A 29 15.41 -1.07 1.38
C TYR A 29 14.07 -1.74 1.03
N ILE A 30 13.07 -0.98 0.60
CA ILE A 30 11.78 -1.55 0.18
C ILE A 30 11.98 -2.48 -1.02
N ALA A 31 12.77 -2.07 -2.02
CA ALA A 31 13.05 -2.90 -3.19
C ALA A 31 13.71 -4.24 -2.81
N GLU A 32 14.62 -4.22 -1.83
CA GLU A 32 15.23 -5.44 -1.29
C GLU A 32 14.20 -6.34 -0.60
N GLU A 33 13.32 -5.79 0.24
CA GLU A 33 12.27 -6.58 0.89
C GLU A 33 11.31 -7.20 -0.13
N ILE A 34 10.92 -6.45 -1.17
CA ILE A 34 10.09 -6.97 -2.26
C ILE A 34 10.81 -8.06 -3.05
N LYS A 35 12.12 -7.91 -3.29
CA LYS A 35 12.93 -8.93 -3.95
C LYS A 35 12.89 -10.26 -3.21
N THR A 36 12.98 -10.24 -1.87
CA THR A 36 12.89 -11.48 -1.09
C THR A 36 11.56 -12.22 -1.28
N LEU A 37 10.45 -11.50 -1.46
CA LEU A 37 9.14 -12.10 -1.75
C LEU A 37 9.10 -12.73 -3.15
N VAL A 38 9.62 -12.03 -4.15
CA VAL A 38 9.65 -12.51 -5.53
C VAL A 38 10.56 -13.74 -5.66
N GLU A 39 11.73 -13.74 -5.01
CA GLU A 39 12.63 -14.90 -4.96
C GLU A 39 12.02 -16.10 -4.23
N TYR A 40 11.12 -15.87 -3.28
CA TYR A 40 10.33 -16.91 -2.63
C TYR A 40 9.19 -17.45 -3.53
N GLY A 41 8.94 -16.84 -4.69
CA GLY A 41 7.92 -17.26 -5.66
C GLY A 41 6.54 -16.59 -5.47
N VAL A 42 6.47 -15.48 -4.73
CA VAL A 42 5.23 -14.71 -4.52
C VAL A 42 5.01 -13.75 -5.68
N GLU A 43 3.76 -13.66 -6.15
CA GLU A 43 3.33 -12.61 -7.05
C GLU A 43 3.05 -11.33 -6.26
N VAL A 44 3.80 -10.26 -6.53
CA VAL A 44 3.76 -9.05 -5.71
C VAL A 44 3.16 -7.87 -6.48
N ALA A 45 2.10 -7.30 -5.91
CA ALA A 45 1.56 -6.01 -6.29
C ALA A 45 1.92 -4.93 -5.25
N ILE A 46 2.06 -3.68 -5.70
CA ILE A 46 2.41 -2.54 -4.85
C ILE A 46 1.45 -1.38 -5.09
N VAL A 47 1.02 -0.73 -4.01
CA VAL A 47 0.35 0.57 -4.04
C VAL A 47 1.08 1.52 -3.09
N ILE A 48 1.38 2.74 -3.56
CA ILE A 48 2.08 3.75 -2.75
C ILE A 48 1.23 5.02 -2.70
N GLY A 49 1.01 5.56 -1.50
CA GLY A 49 0.34 6.85 -1.32
C GLY A 49 1.18 8.03 -1.83
N GLY A 50 0.56 9.19 -2.03
CA GLY A 50 1.23 10.40 -2.55
C GLY A 50 1.58 11.45 -1.50
N GLY A 51 1.36 11.16 -0.22
CA GLY A 51 1.37 12.16 0.86
C GLY A 51 2.74 12.79 1.18
N ASN A 52 3.84 12.18 0.71
CA ASN A 52 5.19 12.75 0.75
C ASN A 52 5.44 13.85 -0.29
N ILE A 53 4.62 13.93 -1.34
CA ILE A 53 4.70 14.99 -2.36
C ILE A 53 3.62 16.02 -2.11
N ILE A 54 2.37 15.57 -1.95
CA ILE A 54 1.27 16.46 -1.63
C ILE A 54 0.13 15.71 -0.94
N ARG A 55 -0.43 16.34 0.09
CA ARG A 55 -1.65 15.85 0.76
C ARG A 55 -2.84 16.67 0.31
N GLY A 56 -3.78 16.05 -0.39
CA GLY A 56 -4.97 16.72 -0.94
C GLY A 56 -5.79 17.46 0.13
N VAL A 57 -5.95 16.87 1.31
CA VAL A 57 -6.68 17.51 2.43
C VAL A 57 -5.98 18.78 2.91
N THR A 58 -4.64 18.76 2.99
CA THR A 58 -3.87 19.94 3.40
C THR A 58 -3.92 21.03 2.33
N ALA A 59 -3.82 20.64 1.05
CA ALA A 59 -3.87 21.58 -0.06
C ALA A 59 -5.24 22.25 -0.24
N ALA A 60 -6.33 21.56 0.11
CA ALA A 60 -7.69 22.09 0.01
C ALA A 60 -8.17 22.88 1.25
N ALA A 61 -7.34 23.00 2.29
CA ALA A 61 -7.76 23.49 3.60
C ALA A 61 -8.22 24.97 3.61
N ASP A 62 -7.64 25.80 2.74
CA ASP A 62 -7.96 27.23 2.62
C ASP A 62 -9.07 27.53 1.58
N GLY A 63 -9.56 26.50 0.89
CA GLY A 63 -10.60 26.60 -0.13
C GLY A 63 -10.15 27.15 -1.49
N VAL A 64 -8.89 27.56 -1.65
CA VAL A 64 -8.35 28.03 -2.94
C VAL A 64 -8.25 26.86 -3.92
N ILE A 65 -7.77 25.71 -3.44
CA ILE A 65 -7.72 24.47 -4.21
C ILE A 65 -8.96 23.64 -3.87
N LYS A 66 -9.80 23.38 -4.87
CA LYS A 66 -10.97 22.49 -4.70
C LYS A 66 -10.52 21.07 -4.33
N ARG A 67 -11.28 20.41 -3.47
CA ARG A 67 -10.99 19.04 -3.00
C ARG A 67 -10.71 18.06 -4.14
N THR A 68 -11.51 18.10 -5.20
CA THR A 68 -11.32 17.23 -6.39
C THR A 68 -9.96 17.43 -7.04
N SER A 69 -9.55 18.68 -7.25
CA SER A 69 -8.23 19.02 -7.80
C SER A 69 -7.11 18.58 -6.87
N ALA A 70 -7.28 18.77 -5.57
CA ALA A 70 -6.30 18.36 -4.56
C ALA A 70 -6.09 16.83 -4.53
N ASP A 71 -7.16 16.06 -4.70
CA ASP A 71 -7.09 14.59 -4.81
C ASP A 71 -6.39 14.16 -6.11
N TYR A 72 -6.60 14.85 -7.24
CA TYR A 72 -5.83 14.62 -8.47
C TYR A 72 -4.34 14.91 -8.31
N MET A 73 -3.97 15.97 -7.59
CA MET A 73 -2.57 16.24 -7.26
C MET A 73 -1.99 15.10 -6.41
N GLY A 74 -2.76 14.59 -5.44
CA GLY A 74 -2.37 13.42 -4.65
C GLY A 74 -2.18 12.16 -5.52
N MET A 75 -3.07 11.92 -6.48
CA MET A 75 -2.96 10.82 -7.45
C MET A 75 -1.69 10.96 -8.31
N LEU A 76 -1.35 12.16 -8.79
CA LEU A 76 -0.07 12.40 -9.47
C LEU A 76 1.13 12.09 -8.57
N GLY A 77 1.06 12.45 -7.28
CA GLY A 77 2.07 12.08 -6.28
C GLY A 77 2.30 10.57 -6.20
N THR A 78 1.23 9.76 -6.28
CA THR A 78 1.36 8.29 -6.31
C THR A 78 2.06 7.78 -7.58
N VAL A 79 1.88 8.46 -8.72
CA VAL A 79 2.54 8.10 -9.98
C VAL A 79 4.03 8.41 -9.91
N ILE A 80 4.40 9.58 -9.37
CA ILE A 80 5.80 9.95 -9.11
C ILE A 80 6.49 8.89 -8.25
N ASN A 81 5.86 8.49 -7.14
CA ASN A 81 6.38 7.43 -6.28
C ASN A 81 6.44 6.07 -6.99
N GLY A 82 5.46 5.78 -7.85
CA GLY A 82 5.43 4.54 -8.64
C GLY A 82 6.59 4.44 -9.63
N VAL A 83 6.94 5.53 -10.31
CA VAL A 83 8.12 5.59 -11.19
C VAL A 83 9.39 5.36 -10.40
N ALA A 84 9.57 6.05 -9.27
CA ALA A 84 10.74 5.85 -8.41
C ALA A 84 10.86 4.40 -7.93
N MET A 85 9.76 3.80 -7.47
CA MET A 85 9.75 2.41 -7.02
C MET A 85 10.05 1.43 -8.16
N GLN A 86 9.56 1.69 -9.38
CA GLN A 86 9.89 0.87 -10.55
C GLN A 86 11.40 0.83 -10.79
N GLU A 87 12.05 2.00 -10.83
CA GLU A 87 13.51 2.11 -11.01
C GLU A 87 14.29 1.39 -9.92
N ALA A 88 13.88 1.52 -8.65
CA ALA A 88 14.55 0.84 -7.55
C ALA A 88 14.40 -0.69 -7.61
N LEU A 89 13.24 -1.20 -8.02
CA LEU A 89 13.06 -2.64 -8.24
C LEU A 89 13.93 -3.15 -9.40
N GLU A 90 14.00 -2.38 -10.50
CA GLU A 90 14.82 -2.73 -11.67
C GLU A 90 16.32 -2.67 -11.35
N TYR A 91 16.76 -1.71 -10.54
CA TYR A 91 18.11 -1.63 -10.01
C TYR A 91 18.49 -2.88 -9.18
N LYS A 92 17.53 -3.47 -8.46
CA LYS A 92 17.69 -4.73 -7.72
C LYS A 92 17.65 -6.00 -8.59
N GLY A 93 17.46 -5.85 -9.90
CA GLY A 93 17.40 -6.94 -10.88
C GLY A 93 16.01 -7.55 -11.08
N LEU A 94 14.96 -6.92 -10.54
CA LEU A 94 13.58 -7.36 -10.76
C LEU A 94 13.03 -6.74 -12.04
N SER A 95 12.02 -7.38 -12.65
CA SER A 95 11.22 -6.75 -13.68
C SER A 95 9.96 -6.14 -13.05
N ALA A 96 9.75 -4.84 -13.19
CA ALA A 96 8.60 -4.14 -12.65
C ALA A 96 7.77 -3.45 -13.74
N ARG A 97 6.48 -3.24 -13.47
CA ARG A 97 5.57 -2.50 -14.36
C ARG A 97 4.62 -1.60 -13.59
N LEU A 98 4.66 -0.32 -13.89
CA LEU A 98 3.71 0.67 -13.41
C LEU A 98 2.44 0.65 -14.29
N GLN A 99 1.31 0.45 -13.64
CA GLN A 99 -0.02 0.60 -14.23
C GLN A 99 -0.79 1.72 -13.52
N THR A 100 -1.39 2.64 -14.28
CA THR A 100 -2.11 3.79 -13.71
C THR A 100 -3.61 3.72 -13.95
N ALA A 101 -4.39 4.12 -12.94
CA ALA A 101 -5.84 4.25 -13.08
C ALA A 101 -6.25 5.42 -14.00
N ILE A 102 -5.43 6.47 -14.07
CA ILE A 102 -5.57 7.58 -15.01
C ILE A 102 -4.57 7.34 -16.15
N LYS A 103 -5.05 7.39 -17.40
CA LYS A 103 -4.24 7.09 -18.58
C LYS A 103 -3.09 8.11 -18.75
N MET A 104 -1.85 7.60 -18.86
CA MET A 104 -0.62 8.40 -19.01
C MET A 104 0.35 7.65 -19.96
N GLU A 105 0.09 7.72 -21.27
CA GLU A 105 0.69 6.81 -22.27
C GLU A 105 2.23 6.81 -22.28
N GLU A 106 2.84 7.96 -22.10
CA GLU A 106 4.30 8.13 -22.14
C GLU A 106 5.00 7.70 -20.85
N ILE A 107 4.26 7.56 -19.74
CA ILE A 107 4.82 7.31 -18.39
C ILE A 107 4.55 5.88 -17.94
N ALA A 108 3.34 5.38 -18.17
CA ALA A 108 2.88 4.13 -17.58
C ALA A 108 1.80 3.45 -18.43
N GLU A 109 1.67 2.13 -18.24
CA GLU A 109 0.58 1.39 -18.88
C GLU A 109 -0.77 1.76 -18.22
N PRO A 110 -1.88 1.85 -18.96
CA PRO A 110 -3.19 1.96 -18.32
C PRO A 110 -3.48 0.66 -17.54
N PHE A 111 -4.10 0.80 -16.37
CA PHE A 111 -4.54 -0.34 -15.59
C PHE A 111 -5.56 -1.18 -16.37
N ILE A 112 -5.19 -2.44 -16.60
CA ILE A 112 -6.04 -3.47 -17.20
C ILE A 112 -5.76 -4.74 -16.42
N VAL A 113 -6.77 -5.27 -15.71
CA VAL A 113 -6.64 -6.46 -14.85
C VAL A 113 -5.93 -7.61 -15.58
N ARG A 114 -6.34 -7.92 -16.82
CA ARG A 114 -5.72 -8.99 -17.63
C ARG A 114 -4.24 -8.75 -17.95
N LYS A 115 -3.82 -7.48 -18.10
CA LYS A 115 -2.40 -7.16 -18.24
C LYS A 115 -1.65 -7.37 -16.94
N ALA A 116 -2.18 -6.89 -15.81
CA ALA A 116 -1.59 -7.14 -14.48
C ALA A 116 -1.39 -8.64 -14.23
N MET A 117 -2.40 -9.45 -14.49
CA MET A 117 -2.31 -10.93 -14.39
C MET A 117 -1.22 -11.50 -15.29
N ARG A 118 -1.11 -11.02 -16.53
CA ARG A 118 -0.05 -11.42 -17.47
C ARG A 118 1.35 -11.02 -17.00
N HIS A 119 1.48 -9.94 -16.22
CA HIS A 119 2.75 -9.55 -15.61
C HIS A 119 3.13 -10.51 -14.47
N PHE A 120 2.17 -10.89 -13.62
CA PHE A 120 2.40 -11.87 -12.56
C PHE A 120 2.80 -13.25 -13.11
N GLU A 121 2.13 -13.74 -14.17
CA GLU A 121 2.52 -14.99 -14.87
C GLU A 121 3.97 -14.98 -15.38
N LYS A 122 4.54 -13.79 -15.59
CA LYS A 122 5.92 -13.59 -16.06
C LYS A 122 6.90 -13.28 -14.92
N GLY A 123 6.48 -13.40 -13.67
CA GLY A 123 7.32 -13.11 -12.50
C GLY A 123 7.63 -11.63 -12.31
N ARG A 124 6.79 -10.73 -12.82
CA ARG A 124 7.01 -9.28 -12.72
C ARG A 124 6.27 -8.69 -11.52
N VAL A 125 6.88 -7.71 -10.87
CA VAL A 125 6.21 -6.87 -9.87
C VAL A 125 5.29 -5.88 -10.58
N VAL A 126 4.08 -5.68 -10.07
CA VAL A 126 3.12 -4.71 -10.63
C VAL A 126 2.88 -3.59 -9.62
N ILE A 127 3.09 -2.35 -10.04
CA ILE A 127 2.85 -1.16 -9.22
C ILE A 127 1.58 -0.49 -9.74
N PHE A 128 0.65 -0.17 -8.85
CA PHE A 128 -0.58 0.54 -9.20
C PHE A 128 -0.49 2.01 -8.77
N GLY A 129 -0.42 2.90 -9.76
CA GLY A 129 -0.44 4.35 -9.60
C GLY A 129 -1.84 4.94 -9.79
N ALA A 130 -2.03 6.16 -9.32
CA ALA A 130 -3.27 6.94 -9.33
C ALA A 130 -4.46 6.28 -8.58
N GLY A 131 -4.21 5.32 -7.70
CA GLY A 131 -5.24 4.72 -6.84
C GLY A 131 -6.44 4.14 -7.60
N THR A 132 -7.63 4.65 -7.30
CA THR A 132 -8.87 4.27 -8.02
C THR A 132 -9.11 5.11 -9.28
N GLY A 133 -8.36 6.20 -9.48
CA GLY A 133 -8.61 7.21 -10.50
C GLY A 133 -9.72 8.20 -10.13
N ASN A 134 -10.37 8.04 -8.97
CA ASN A 134 -11.50 8.83 -8.53
C ASN A 134 -11.14 9.67 -7.29
N PRO A 135 -11.46 10.98 -7.29
CA PRO A 135 -11.41 11.79 -6.07
C PRO A 135 -12.29 11.22 -4.94
N TYR A 136 -12.08 11.69 -3.71
CA TYR A 136 -12.74 11.25 -2.47
C TYR A 136 -12.36 9.86 -1.96
N PHE A 137 -11.65 9.04 -2.75
CA PHE A 137 -11.13 7.75 -2.29
C PHE A 137 -9.74 7.87 -1.69
N THR A 138 -9.48 7.11 -0.64
CA THR A 138 -8.14 7.03 -0.05
C THR A 138 -7.28 6.03 -0.82
N THR A 139 -5.96 6.08 -0.60
CA THR A 139 -5.05 5.04 -1.08
C THR A 139 -5.33 3.68 -0.43
N ASP A 140 -5.89 3.66 0.78
CA ASP A 140 -6.27 2.42 1.48
C ASP A 140 -7.45 1.75 0.77
N THR A 141 -8.47 2.52 0.36
CA THR A 141 -9.57 2.02 -0.47
C THR A 141 -9.06 1.55 -1.84
N GLY A 142 -8.18 2.34 -2.47
CA GLY A 142 -7.58 1.98 -3.76
C GLY A 142 -6.75 0.69 -3.71
N ALA A 143 -5.98 0.49 -2.63
CA ALA A 143 -5.22 -0.73 -2.43
C ALA A 143 -6.11 -1.95 -2.22
N THR A 144 -7.18 -1.80 -1.44
CA THR A 144 -8.16 -2.88 -1.20
C THR A 144 -8.88 -3.27 -2.49
N LEU A 145 -9.26 -2.28 -3.31
CA LEU A 145 -9.87 -2.52 -4.61
C LEU A 145 -8.92 -3.30 -5.53
N ARG A 146 -7.68 -2.84 -5.70
CA ARG A 146 -6.71 -3.52 -6.58
C ARG A 146 -6.36 -4.92 -6.08
N ALA A 147 -6.21 -5.10 -4.77
CA ALA A 147 -5.96 -6.40 -4.17
C ALA A 147 -7.11 -7.39 -4.46
N THR A 148 -8.35 -6.92 -4.39
CA THR A 148 -9.54 -7.71 -4.71
C THR A 148 -9.58 -8.09 -6.19
N GLU A 149 -9.41 -7.12 -7.10
CA GLU A 149 -9.49 -7.35 -8.56
C GLU A 149 -8.41 -8.28 -9.09
N ILE A 150 -7.21 -8.23 -8.53
CA ILE A 150 -6.14 -9.16 -8.89
C ILE A 150 -6.27 -10.49 -8.19
N GLY A 151 -7.23 -10.68 -7.27
CA GLY A 151 -7.34 -11.90 -6.46
C GLY A 151 -6.08 -12.14 -5.62
N ALA A 152 -5.68 -11.15 -4.82
CA ALA A 152 -4.63 -11.31 -3.82
C ALA A 152 -5.14 -12.14 -2.64
N ASP A 153 -4.28 -12.98 -2.08
CA ASP A 153 -4.58 -13.78 -0.90
C ASP A 153 -4.48 -12.96 0.40
N LEU A 154 -3.73 -11.84 0.35
CA LEU A 154 -3.45 -10.98 1.49
C LEU A 154 -3.16 -9.55 1.05
N LEU A 155 -3.77 -8.58 1.74
CA LEU A 155 -3.37 -7.17 1.69
C LEU A 155 -2.44 -6.86 2.86
N ILE A 156 -1.20 -6.48 2.58
CA ILE A 156 -0.23 -6.08 3.60
C ILE A 156 -0.17 -4.56 3.67
N LYS A 157 -0.69 -3.97 4.74
CA LYS A 157 -0.54 -2.55 5.03
C LYS A 157 0.75 -2.32 5.82
N ALA A 158 1.78 -1.85 5.12
CA ALA A 158 3.07 -1.52 5.70
C ALA A 158 3.04 -0.08 6.28
N THR A 159 3.27 0.04 7.58
CA THR A 159 3.16 1.29 8.33
C THR A 159 4.41 1.56 9.18
N LYS A 160 4.43 2.65 9.95
CA LYS A 160 5.48 2.94 10.93
C LYS A 160 5.27 2.23 12.29
N VAL A 161 4.10 1.62 12.52
CA VAL A 161 3.76 0.87 13.74
C VAL A 161 3.67 -0.64 13.44
N ASN A 162 3.90 -1.48 14.45
CA ASN A 162 4.00 -2.94 14.33
C ASN A 162 2.64 -3.68 14.38
N GLY A 163 1.53 -2.98 14.19
CA GLY A 163 0.20 -3.57 14.19
C GLY A 163 -0.91 -2.56 14.42
N VAL A 164 -2.08 -3.11 14.70
CA VAL A 164 -3.28 -2.38 15.08
C VAL A 164 -3.32 -2.27 16.59
N TYR A 165 -3.69 -1.09 17.10
CA TYR A 165 -3.84 -0.81 18.52
C TYR A 165 -5.26 -0.35 18.81
N ASP A 166 -5.72 -0.55 20.04
CA ASP A 166 -6.98 -0.02 20.54
C ASP A 166 -7.05 1.52 20.51
N LYS A 167 -5.89 2.18 20.64
CA LYS A 167 -5.69 3.63 20.52
C LYS A 167 -4.31 3.97 19.97
N ASP A 168 -4.09 5.23 19.60
CA ASP A 168 -2.84 5.69 18.97
C ASP A 168 -1.63 5.49 19.91
N PRO A 169 -0.72 4.54 19.63
CA PRO A 169 0.40 4.23 20.52
C PRO A 169 1.45 5.35 20.58
N MET A 170 1.41 6.31 19.63
CA MET A 170 2.27 7.49 19.67
C MET A 170 1.75 8.57 20.61
N LYS A 171 0.47 8.49 21.02
CA LYS A 171 -0.18 9.46 21.92
C LYS A 171 -0.48 8.88 23.30
N PHE A 172 -0.71 7.57 23.37
CA PHE A 172 -1.13 6.88 24.58
C PHE A 172 -0.16 5.75 24.91
N ALA A 173 0.56 5.88 26.02
CA ALA A 173 1.55 4.88 26.45
C ALA A 173 0.92 3.55 26.89
N ASP A 174 -0.37 3.56 27.21
CA ASP A 174 -1.16 2.39 27.60
C ASP A 174 -1.92 1.76 26.42
N ALA A 175 -1.54 2.11 25.17
CA ALA A 175 -2.10 1.49 23.97
C ALA A 175 -1.76 -0.01 23.92
N VAL A 176 -2.77 -0.83 23.67
CA VAL A 176 -2.68 -2.29 23.62
C VAL A 176 -2.71 -2.74 22.17
N LYS A 177 -1.67 -3.49 21.75
CA LYS A 177 -1.64 -4.10 20.43
C LYS A 177 -2.69 -5.21 20.34
N LEU A 178 -3.48 -5.17 19.28
CA LEU A 178 -4.51 -6.15 18.97
C LEU A 178 -3.98 -7.11 17.91
N GLU A 179 -3.69 -8.36 18.26
CA GLU A 179 -3.06 -9.32 17.34
C GLU A 179 -4.02 -9.82 16.25
N ASN A 180 -5.26 -10.11 16.62
CA ASN A 180 -6.31 -10.58 15.72
C ASN A 180 -7.55 -9.70 15.91
N LEU A 181 -8.12 -9.20 14.81
CA LEU A 181 -9.39 -8.50 14.80
C LEU A 181 -10.32 -9.10 13.74
N THR A 182 -11.62 -9.02 14.01
CA THR A 182 -12.63 -9.20 12.98
C THR A 182 -12.85 -7.90 12.22
N TYR A 183 -13.33 -7.98 10.98
CA TYR A 183 -13.73 -6.79 10.22
C TYR A 183 -14.80 -5.97 10.96
N ASP A 184 -15.76 -6.65 11.60
CA ASP A 184 -16.84 -5.99 12.36
C ASP A 184 -16.28 -5.19 13.52
N ARG A 185 -15.35 -5.77 14.29
CA ARG A 185 -14.69 -5.05 15.39
C ARG A 185 -13.90 -3.85 14.88
N ALA A 186 -13.21 -3.99 13.75
CA ALA A 186 -12.47 -2.88 13.17
C ALA A 186 -13.38 -1.70 12.77
N LEU A 187 -14.62 -1.98 12.34
CA LEU A 187 -15.64 -0.98 12.00
C LEU A 187 -16.34 -0.39 13.24
N GLU A 188 -16.80 -1.24 14.16
CA GLU A 188 -17.58 -0.86 15.35
C GLU A 188 -16.76 -0.02 16.34
N ASP A 189 -15.53 -0.45 16.63
CA ASP A 189 -14.66 0.22 17.59
C ASP A 189 -13.96 1.46 16.98
N HIS A 190 -14.26 1.79 15.71
CA HIS A 190 -13.58 2.80 14.90
C HIS A 190 -12.03 2.70 15.00
N ILE A 191 -11.53 1.46 15.08
CA ILE A 191 -10.12 1.19 15.21
C ILE A 191 -9.45 1.60 13.90
N LYS A 192 -8.43 2.46 13.99
CA LYS A 192 -7.73 3.02 12.83
C LYS A 192 -6.84 1.98 12.15
N VAL A 193 -7.45 1.00 11.49
CA VAL A 193 -6.80 0.03 10.62
C VAL A 193 -6.63 0.65 9.23
N MET A 194 -7.73 1.06 8.61
CA MET A 194 -7.88 1.75 7.31
C MET A 194 -9.12 2.63 7.40
N ASP A 195 -9.52 3.33 6.34
CA ASP A 195 -10.85 3.95 6.30
C ASP A 195 -11.97 2.88 6.23
N ASP A 196 -13.15 3.20 6.74
CA ASP A 196 -14.29 2.28 6.82
C ASP A 196 -14.67 1.68 5.46
N THR A 197 -14.51 2.46 4.37
CA THR A 197 -14.82 1.98 3.01
C THR A 197 -13.88 0.87 2.60
N ALA A 198 -12.59 0.99 2.93
CA ALA A 198 -11.61 -0.06 2.68
C ALA A 198 -11.88 -1.32 3.52
N ILE A 199 -12.22 -1.18 4.80
CA ILE A 199 -12.53 -2.34 5.66
C ILE A 199 -13.80 -3.05 5.19
N ALA A 200 -14.85 -2.31 4.84
CA ALA A 200 -16.07 -2.88 4.30
C ALA A 200 -15.81 -3.64 2.99
N LEU A 201 -15.04 -3.05 2.07
CA LEU A 201 -14.67 -3.72 0.81
C LEU A 201 -13.85 -5.00 1.05
N ALA A 202 -12.93 -4.99 2.01
CA ALA A 202 -12.15 -6.16 2.36
C ALA A 202 -13.02 -7.27 2.99
N LYS A 203 -13.96 -6.90 3.86
CA LYS A 203 -14.93 -7.82 4.49
C LYS A 203 -15.78 -8.53 3.45
N ASP A 204 -16.39 -7.80 2.54
CA ASP A 204 -17.30 -8.35 1.53
C ASP A 204 -16.58 -9.34 0.59
N ASN A 205 -15.29 -9.13 0.36
CA ASN A 205 -14.45 -9.98 -0.48
C ASN A 205 -13.63 -10.99 0.32
N LYS A 206 -13.79 -11.05 1.64
CA LYS A 206 -13.03 -11.93 2.56
C LYS A 206 -11.51 -11.80 2.37
N LEU A 207 -11.04 -10.58 2.05
CA LEU A 207 -9.64 -10.27 1.84
C LEU A 207 -8.97 -9.99 3.18
N PRO A 208 -8.07 -10.85 3.69
CA PRO A 208 -7.40 -10.62 4.95
C PRO A 208 -6.46 -9.41 4.85
N ILE A 209 -6.30 -8.67 5.95
CA ILE A 209 -5.42 -7.50 6.03
C ILE A 209 -4.38 -7.74 7.10
N ALA A 210 -3.09 -7.70 6.74
CA ALA A 210 -1.98 -7.70 7.69
C ALA A 210 -1.45 -6.28 7.87
N VAL A 211 -1.49 -5.75 9.09
CA VAL A 211 -0.91 -4.44 9.44
C VAL A 211 0.42 -4.67 10.13
N THR A 212 1.48 -4.10 9.57
CA THR A 212 2.85 -4.40 10.00
C THR A 212 3.76 -3.17 9.96
N ASN A 213 4.90 -3.25 10.66
CA ASN A 213 5.94 -2.23 10.58
C ASN A 213 6.82 -2.50 9.36
N MET A 214 6.94 -1.50 8.48
CA MET A 214 7.77 -1.59 7.29
C MET A 214 9.28 -1.65 7.59
N ASN A 215 9.72 -1.09 8.73
CA ASN A 215 11.13 -1.00 9.09
C ASN A 215 11.68 -2.31 9.68
N GLU A 216 10.83 -3.31 9.87
CA GLU A 216 11.23 -4.62 10.35
C GLU A 216 11.73 -5.48 9.19
N LYS A 217 13.05 -5.61 9.06
CA LYS A 217 13.69 -6.36 7.98
C LYS A 217 13.23 -7.83 7.94
N GLY A 218 12.87 -8.32 6.76
CA GLY A 218 12.40 -9.68 6.50
C GLY A 218 10.98 -9.97 6.98
N ASN A 219 10.27 -8.97 7.53
CA ASN A 219 8.95 -9.21 8.12
C ASN A 219 7.88 -9.47 7.05
N LEU A 220 8.01 -8.87 5.87
CA LEU A 220 7.08 -9.17 4.77
C LEU A 220 7.13 -10.65 4.38
N LEU A 221 8.33 -11.23 4.31
CA LEU A 221 8.51 -12.64 3.99
C LEU A 221 7.92 -13.55 5.08
N ARG A 222 8.14 -13.21 6.37
CA ARG A 222 7.56 -13.93 7.51
C ARG A 222 6.03 -13.99 7.43
N ILE A 223 5.40 -12.84 7.13
CA ILE A 223 3.93 -12.74 6.99
C ILE A 223 3.43 -13.66 5.87
N VAL A 224 4.10 -13.68 4.71
CA VAL A 224 3.75 -14.57 3.59
C VAL A 224 3.92 -16.05 3.98
N GLN A 225 4.92 -16.36 4.81
CA GLN A 225 5.17 -17.70 5.35
C GLN A 225 4.18 -18.09 6.48
N GLY A 226 3.30 -17.19 6.90
CA GLY A 226 2.28 -17.44 7.92
C GLY A 226 2.71 -17.10 9.35
N ASP A 227 3.88 -16.49 9.55
CA ASP A 227 4.30 -15.94 10.84
C ASP A 227 3.71 -14.52 11.01
N TYR A 228 2.68 -14.43 11.86
CA TYR A 228 1.98 -13.19 12.18
C TYR A 228 2.41 -12.56 13.52
N SER A 229 3.49 -13.06 14.15
CA SER A 229 3.94 -12.59 15.47
C SER A 229 4.27 -11.09 15.52
N LYS A 230 4.71 -10.53 14.40
CA LYS A 230 5.11 -9.12 14.26
C LYS A 230 4.13 -8.26 13.46
N CYS A 231 2.88 -8.71 13.31
CA CYS A 231 1.82 -7.91 12.71
C CYS A 231 0.53 -8.03 13.51
N SER A 232 -0.51 -7.37 13.03
CA SER A 232 -1.90 -7.62 13.41
C SER A 232 -2.65 -8.09 12.18
N ILE A 233 -3.55 -9.06 12.32
CA ILE A 233 -4.37 -9.58 11.22
C ILE A 233 -5.83 -9.19 11.41
N VAL A 234 -6.47 -8.73 10.33
CA VAL A 234 -7.91 -8.49 10.26
C VAL A 234 -8.53 -9.49 9.28
N LYS A 235 -9.47 -10.31 9.75
CA LYS A 235 -10.08 -11.41 8.99
C LYS A 235 -11.46 -11.82 9.51
#